data_AF-A0A6C0DBZ6-F1
#
_entry.id   AF-A0A6C0DBZ6-F1
#
_cell.length_a   1.000
_cell.length_b   1.000
_cell.length_c   1.000
_cell.angle_alpha   90.00
_cell.angle_beta   90.00
_cell.angle_gamma   90.00
#
_symmetry.space_group_name_H-M   'P 1'
#
loop_
_entity.id
_entity.type
_entity.pdbx_description
1 polymer ?
#
loop_
_entity_poly.entity_id
_entity_poly.type
_entity_poly.pdbx_seq_one_letter_code
_entity_poly.pdbx_strand_id
1 'polypeptide(L)'
;MYYISDDDETASLTSDNENDDDHDDILTLSNSSESDIDDLSLSNNSILIEFDEYSDDEEDEYTIDEIHRDEELFLDSEKRNDHYYIGLYKHIRYDNLLLLLNCISAKSFYKYSYIHVLKYLYYYSLVRLYQPNVEIMKLYILNNGTYSVVLKTHWIRLIQRHWRKALQIRKNMMKNQMHVSSLYYREIRGKFPRGLNNMPMLSGLMGQYAICKKSSNIRID
;
A
#
# COMPACT_ATOMS: atom_id res chain seq x y z
N MET A 1 -56.73 7.79 -43.38
CA MET A 1 -57.64 8.95 -43.51
C MET A 1 -57.81 9.53 -42.10
N TYR A 2 -56.98 10.52 -41.74
CA TYR A 2 -57.32 11.96 -41.57
C TYR A 2 -58.17 12.19 -40.29
N TYR A 3 -57.76 12.96 -39.28
CA TYR A 3 -57.25 14.34 -39.29
C TYR A 3 -56.30 14.70 -38.12
N ILE A 4 -55.54 15.79 -38.34
CA ILE A 4 -54.63 16.58 -37.47
C ILE A 4 -55.36 17.86 -37.00
N SER A 5 -54.95 18.42 -35.85
CA SER A 5 -54.65 19.86 -35.54
C SER A 5 -54.89 20.18 -34.04
N ASP A 6 -53.89 20.62 -33.26
CA ASP A 6 -53.32 21.99 -33.07
C ASP A 6 -54.29 22.87 -32.23
N ASP A 7 -53.99 23.68 -31.20
CA ASP A 7 -52.83 24.34 -30.54
C ASP A 7 -53.20 24.46 -29.01
N ASP A 8 -52.38 24.84 -28.02
CA ASP A 8 -51.84 26.20 -27.81
C ASP A 8 -50.89 26.29 -26.58
N GLU A 9 -50.05 27.32 -26.63
CA GLU A 9 -48.94 27.70 -25.75
C GLU A 9 -49.32 28.13 -24.31
N THR A 10 -48.37 28.06 -23.37
CA THR A 10 -47.97 29.23 -22.55
C THR A 10 -46.60 29.02 -21.90
N ALA A 11 -45.74 30.03 -22.06
CA ALA A 11 -44.40 30.16 -21.50
C ALA A 11 -44.38 31.17 -20.33
N SER A 12 -43.47 30.98 -19.36
CA SER A 12 -42.70 32.03 -18.65
C SER A 12 -41.69 31.34 -17.70
N LEU A 13 -40.38 31.40 -17.96
CA LEU A 13 -39.36 32.44 -17.69
C LEU A 13 -38.63 32.29 -16.34
N THR A 14 -37.35 31.86 -16.44
CA THR A 14 -36.08 32.39 -15.84
C THR A 14 -36.01 32.60 -14.31
N SER A 15 -34.92 32.26 -13.60
CA SER A 15 -33.55 32.74 -13.84
C SER A 15 -32.47 31.85 -13.24
N ASP A 16 -31.41 31.64 -14.01
CA ASP A 16 -30.14 31.04 -13.62
C ASP A 16 -29.29 32.00 -12.78
N ASN A 17 -28.56 31.45 -11.80
CA ASN A 17 -27.62 32.16 -10.95
C ASN A 17 -26.26 32.26 -11.66
N GLU A 18 -25.87 33.47 -12.06
CA GLU A 18 -24.49 33.86 -12.35
C GLU A 18 -23.99 34.73 -11.18
N ASN A 19 -22.84 34.37 -10.60
CA ASN A 19 -22.00 35.26 -9.80
C ASN A 19 -20.54 34.85 -10.08
N ASP A 20 -19.99 35.45 -11.12
CA ASP A 20 -18.55 35.63 -11.31
C ASP A 20 -18.12 36.85 -10.51
N ASP A 21 -17.17 36.70 -9.58
CA ASP A 21 -16.42 37.81 -9.00
C ASP A 21 -14.92 37.52 -9.17
N ASP A 22 -14.35 38.24 -10.13
CA ASP A 22 -12.92 38.38 -10.38
C ASP A 22 -12.26 39.14 -9.20
N HIS A 23 -11.27 38.51 -8.56
CA HIS A 23 -10.26 39.23 -7.80
C HIS A 23 -8.86 38.65 -8.06
N ASP A 24 -8.15 39.33 -8.95
CA ASP A 24 -6.71 39.27 -9.13
C ASP A 24 -6.00 39.83 -7.90
N ASP A 25 -5.36 38.97 -7.11
CA ASP A 25 -4.38 39.39 -6.11
C ASP A 25 -2.97 38.95 -6.50
N ILE A 26 -2.21 39.95 -6.92
CA ILE A 26 -0.77 39.98 -7.13
C ILE A 26 -0.06 39.73 -5.79
N LEU A 27 0.73 38.67 -5.68
CA LEU A 27 1.74 38.54 -4.63
C LEU A 27 3.13 38.33 -5.24
N THR A 28 3.97 39.30 -4.92
CA THR A 28 5.34 39.53 -5.35
C THR A 28 6.28 38.37 -5.05
N LEU A 29 6.94 37.87 -6.10
CA LEU A 29 8.11 37.00 -6.02
C LEU A 29 9.38 37.83 -5.78
N SER A 30 10.01 37.66 -4.63
CA SER A 30 11.44 37.93 -4.46
C SER A 30 12.16 36.65 -4.06
N ASN A 31 12.94 36.13 -5.00
CA ASN A 31 13.93 35.07 -4.83
C ASN A 31 14.97 35.43 -3.76
N SER A 32 15.34 34.48 -2.90
CA SER A 32 16.70 33.88 -2.93
C SER A 32 16.94 32.97 -1.71
N SER A 33 17.00 31.65 -1.93
CA SER A 33 18.19 30.83 -1.67
C SER A 33 17.87 29.36 -1.93
N GLU A 34 18.50 28.80 -2.97
CA GLU A 34 18.49 27.39 -3.34
C GLU A 34 19.07 26.51 -2.23
N SER A 35 18.31 25.49 -1.85
CA SER A 35 18.87 24.19 -1.47
C SER A 35 17.87 23.11 -1.86
N ASP A 36 18.37 22.11 -2.58
CA ASP A 36 17.62 21.10 -3.34
C ASP A 36 16.63 20.30 -2.47
N ILE A 37 15.33 20.46 -2.76
CA ILE A 37 14.29 19.55 -2.28
C ILE A 37 13.57 18.98 -3.51
N ASP A 38 14.12 17.91 -4.05
CA ASP A 38 13.45 17.04 -5.01
C ASP A 38 13.28 15.65 -4.39
N ASP A 39 12.13 15.43 -3.76
CA ASP A 39 11.45 14.12 -3.78
C ASP A 39 9.99 14.23 -3.31
N LEU A 40 9.13 14.77 -4.17
CA LEU A 40 7.67 14.65 -4.04
C LEU A 40 7.10 13.99 -5.29
N SER A 41 7.03 12.66 -5.28
CA SER A 41 6.13 11.90 -6.15
C SER A 41 5.95 10.49 -5.63
N LEU A 42 4.87 10.25 -4.89
CA LEU A 42 4.05 9.04 -5.04
C LEU A 42 2.66 9.27 -4.47
N SER A 43 1.76 9.62 -5.39
CA SER A 43 0.31 9.55 -5.26
C SER A 43 -0.12 8.19 -4.69
N ASN A 44 -0.67 8.22 -3.49
CA ASN A 44 -1.77 7.42 -2.98
C ASN A 44 -2.32 8.17 -1.75
N ASN A 45 -3.64 8.20 -1.56
CA ASN A 45 -4.27 8.77 -0.35
C ASN A 45 -3.82 8.01 0.92
N SER A 46 -2.63 8.31 1.41
CA SER A 46 -2.11 7.92 2.71
C SER A 46 -2.36 9.08 3.66
N ILE A 47 -3.14 8.82 4.71
CA ILE A 47 -3.29 9.73 5.84
C ILE A 47 -1.88 10.11 6.30
N LEU A 48 -1.53 11.39 6.16
CA LEU A 48 -0.32 11.96 6.75
C LEU A 48 -0.55 11.93 8.27
N ILE A 49 0.02 10.93 8.94
CA ILE A 49 0.11 10.96 10.40
C ILE A 49 1.32 11.82 10.72
N GLU A 50 1.08 13.13 10.84
CA GLU A 50 2.05 14.09 11.34
C GLU A 50 2.18 13.87 12.85
N PHE A 51 3.21 13.11 13.22
CA PHE A 51 3.47 12.72 14.60
C PHE A 51 3.84 13.88 15.52
N ASP A 52 4.28 15.01 14.92
CA ASP A 52 4.81 16.16 15.63
C ASP A 52 3.70 17.18 16.03
N GLU A 53 2.46 17.10 15.50
CA GLU A 53 1.45 18.16 15.70
C GLU A 53 0.34 17.83 16.75
N TYR A 54 0.17 16.57 17.19
CA TYR A 54 -0.96 16.19 18.07
C TYR A 54 -0.68 15.04 19.07
N SER A 55 0.56 14.85 19.55
CA SER A 55 0.94 13.65 20.31
C SER A 55 1.40 13.90 21.75
N ASP A 56 0.81 14.87 22.45
CA ASP A 56 1.10 15.12 23.87
C ASP A 56 -0.02 14.60 24.79
N ASP A 57 -0.63 13.47 24.40
CA ASP A 57 -1.55 12.75 25.29
C ASP A 57 -0.69 11.94 26.29
N GLU A 58 -0.68 12.31 27.58
CA GLU A 58 0.11 11.63 28.64
C GLU A 58 -0.06 10.10 28.66
N GLU A 59 -1.22 9.60 28.24
CA GLU A 59 -1.53 8.16 28.13
C GLU A 59 -0.68 7.45 27.06
N ASP A 60 -0.39 8.14 25.96
CA ASP A 60 0.46 7.60 24.89
C ASP A 60 1.91 7.48 25.35
N GLU A 61 2.42 8.48 26.08
CA GLU A 61 3.77 8.45 26.64
C GLU A 61 3.94 7.26 27.60
N TYR A 62 2.99 7.06 28.53
CA TYR A 62 3.03 5.93 29.45
C TYR A 62 3.04 4.58 28.73
N THR A 63 2.23 4.45 27.67
CA THR A 63 2.15 3.22 26.88
C THR A 63 3.45 2.97 26.12
N ILE A 64 4.05 4.01 25.55
CA ILE A 64 5.33 3.92 24.84
C ILE A 64 6.45 3.48 25.80
N ASP A 65 6.47 4.02 27.02
CA ASP A 65 7.44 3.62 28.05
C ASP A 65 7.21 2.20 28.56
N GLU A 66 5.96 1.74 28.60
CA GLU A 66 5.67 0.33 28.89
C GLU A 66 6.22 -0.58 27.79
N ILE A 67 6.03 -0.22 26.51
CA ILE A 67 6.62 -0.95 25.39
C ILE A 67 8.14 -1.00 25.51
N HIS A 68 8.78 0.12 25.85
CA HIS A 68 10.23 0.16 26.03
C HIS A 68 10.71 -0.81 27.12
N ARG A 69 10.04 -0.83 28.28
CA ARG A 69 10.33 -1.76 29.38
C ARG A 69 10.17 -3.22 28.97
N ASP A 70 9.13 -3.55 28.21
CA ASP A 70 8.89 -4.92 27.71
C ASP A 70 9.95 -5.35 26.67
N GLU A 71 10.52 -4.40 25.94
CA GLU A 71 11.45 -4.65 24.83
C GLU A 71 12.93 -4.49 25.18
N GLU A 72 13.27 -3.97 26.37
CA GLU A 72 14.65 -3.71 26.82
C GLU A 72 15.60 -4.90 26.54
N LEU A 73 15.24 -6.09 27.03
CA LEU A 73 16.03 -7.30 26.81
C LEU A 73 16.14 -7.70 25.33
N PHE A 74 15.10 -7.45 24.54
CA PHE A 74 15.11 -7.76 23.12
C PHE A 74 15.99 -6.77 22.34
N LEU A 75 15.96 -5.48 22.68
CA LEU A 75 16.80 -4.45 22.09
C LEU A 75 18.29 -4.73 22.34
N ASP A 76 18.64 -5.06 23.59
CA ASP A 76 20.02 -5.33 24.01
C ASP A 76 20.56 -6.68 23.50
N SER A 77 19.67 -7.59 23.11
CA SER A 77 20.08 -8.87 22.56
C SER A 77 20.78 -8.74 21.20
N GLU A 78 21.85 -9.52 21.02
CA GLU A 78 22.56 -9.57 19.75
C GLU A 78 21.64 -10.04 18.61
N LYS A 79 21.61 -9.28 17.53
CA LYS A 79 20.78 -9.59 16.37
C LYS A 79 21.43 -10.71 15.57
N ARG A 80 20.59 -11.62 15.06
CA ARG A 80 21.04 -12.83 14.36
C ARG A 80 20.96 -12.61 12.85
N ASN A 81 22.05 -12.96 12.17
CA ASN A 81 22.07 -13.00 10.72
C ASN A 81 21.01 -14.00 10.19
N ASP A 82 20.42 -13.69 9.04
CA ASP A 82 19.37 -14.48 8.37
C ASP A 82 18.05 -14.61 9.16
N HIS A 83 17.87 -13.82 10.22
CA HIS A 83 16.66 -13.86 11.05
C HIS A 83 15.61 -12.83 10.63
N TYR A 84 14.35 -13.09 10.99
CA TYR A 84 13.23 -12.21 10.67
C TYR A 84 12.95 -11.24 11.83
N TYR A 85 12.72 -9.98 11.48
CA TYR A 85 12.43 -8.90 12.43
C TYR A 85 11.23 -8.09 11.96
N ILE A 86 10.50 -7.53 12.91
CA ILE A 86 9.38 -6.63 12.69
C ILE A 86 9.86 -5.23 13.11
N GLY A 87 9.72 -4.23 12.25
CA GLY A 87 10.26 -2.91 12.57
C GLY A 87 10.29 -1.92 11.42
N LEU A 88 11.18 -0.94 11.56
CA LEU A 88 11.40 0.14 10.59
C LEU A 88 12.74 0.00 9.88
N TYR A 89 12.80 0.54 8.68
CA TYR A 89 14.02 0.59 7.87
C TYR A 89 14.21 1.97 7.24
N LYS A 90 15.44 2.26 6.83
CA LYS A 90 15.78 3.41 5.99
C LYS A 90 16.42 2.92 4.69
N HIS A 91 15.96 3.43 3.56
CA HIS A 91 16.66 3.24 2.30
C HIS A 91 17.82 4.23 2.18
N ILE A 92 19.03 3.70 2.00
CA ILE A 92 20.23 4.47 1.64
C ILE A 92 20.41 4.36 0.13
N ARG A 93 20.26 5.49 -0.56
CA ARG A 93 20.28 5.56 -2.03
C ARG A 93 21.63 5.18 -2.62
N TYR A 94 22.74 5.64 -2.04
CA TYR A 94 24.08 5.47 -2.60
C TYR A 94 24.47 4.00 -2.79
N ASP A 95 24.23 3.17 -1.77
CA ASP A 95 24.57 1.74 -1.81
C ASP A 95 23.37 0.85 -2.21
N ASN A 96 22.21 1.46 -2.44
CA ASN A 96 20.93 0.78 -2.63
C ASN A 96 20.64 -0.26 -1.53
N LEU A 97 20.94 0.11 -0.28
CA LEU A 97 20.77 -0.75 0.89
C LEU A 97 19.57 -0.30 1.70
N LEU A 98 18.89 -1.26 2.32
CA LEU A 98 17.91 -0.98 3.37
C LEU A 98 18.58 -1.24 4.71
N LEU A 99 18.66 -0.23 5.57
CA LEU A 99 19.18 -0.37 6.93
C LEU A 99 18.07 -0.66 7.90
N LEU A 100 18.28 -1.62 8.80
CA LEU A 100 17.44 -1.79 9.97
C LEU A 100 17.60 -0.57 10.89
N LEU A 101 16.49 0.07 11.28
CA LEU A 101 16.52 1.19 12.23
C LEU A 101 16.15 0.72 13.64
N ASN A 102 14.89 0.35 13.81
CA ASN A 102 14.34 -0.09 15.07
C ASN A 102 13.49 -1.34 14.84
N CYS A 103 13.38 -2.20 15.83
CA CYS A 103 12.62 -3.44 15.75
C CYS A 103 11.93 -3.77 17.07
N ILE A 104 10.85 -4.52 16.97
CA ILE A 104 10.04 -4.98 18.09
C ILE A 104 9.91 -6.51 18.04
N SER A 105 9.81 -7.13 19.20
CA SER A 105 9.50 -8.55 19.32
C SER A 105 8.09 -8.85 18.82
N ALA A 106 7.90 -10.06 18.30
CA ALA A 106 6.56 -10.49 17.87
C ALA A 106 5.57 -10.50 19.05
N LYS A 107 6.04 -10.78 20.27
CA LYS A 107 5.21 -10.79 21.48
C LYS A 107 4.61 -9.41 21.73
N SER A 108 5.43 -8.37 21.76
CA SER A 108 4.97 -7.00 22.03
C SER A 108 4.20 -6.42 20.85
N PHE A 109 4.56 -6.76 19.61
CA PHE A 109 3.80 -6.38 18.43
C PHE A 109 2.32 -6.81 18.50
N TYR A 110 2.01 -7.98 19.07
CA TYR A 110 0.64 -8.46 19.25
C TYR A 110 0.01 -8.04 20.59
N LYS A 111 0.81 -7.54 21.55
CA LYS A 111 0.32 -7.05 22.85
C LYS A 111 -0.28 -5.65 22.74
N TYR A 112 0.38 -4.76 21.99
CA TYR A 112 0.03 -3.33 21.92
C TYR A 112 -0.71 -2.97 20.65
N SER A 113 -1.37 -1.80 20.64
CA SER A 113 -2.03 -1.30 19.44
C SER A 113 -1.01 -0.97 18.34
N TYR A 114 -1.41 -1.10 17.08
CA TYR A 114 -0.53 -0.78 15.95
C TYR A 114 0.01 0.66 16.01
N ILE A 115 -0.82 1.61 16.45
CA ILE A 115 -0.44 3.02 16.55
C ILE A 115 0.64 3.19 17.61
N HIS A 116 0.47 2.62 18.81
CA HIS A 116 1.47 2.68 19.88
C HIS A 116 2.79 2.02 19.49
N VAL A 117 2.73 0.87 18.81
CA VAL A 117 3.93 0.21 18.28
C VAL A 117 4.64 1.09 17.26
N LEU A 118 3.90 1.71 16.35
CA LEU A 118 4.47 2.62 15.36
C LEU A 118 5.06 3.86 16.04
N LYS A 119 4.39 4.42 17.07
CA LYS A 119 4.88 5.53 17.89
C LYS A 119 6.21 5.19 18.54
N TYR A 120 6.24 4.07 19.25
CA TYR A 120 7.44 3.57 19.91
C TYR A 120 8.58 3.40 18.91
N LEU A 121 8.35 2.70 17.80
CA LEU A 121 9.38 2.46 16.79
C LEU A 121 9.91 3.78 16.18
N TYR A 122 9.04 4.76 16.00
CA TYR A 122 9.39 6.09 15.47
C TYR A 122 10.18 6.93 16.49
N TYR A 123 9.67 7.08 17.72
CA TYR A 123 10.32 7.91 18.75
C TYR A 123 11.65 7.33 19.24
N TYR A 124 11.77 6.01 19.32
CA TYR A 124 13.02 5.33 19.68
C TYR A 124 13.92 5.06 18.46
N SER A 125 13.57 5.56 17.26
CA SER A 125 14.46 5.52 16.10
C SER A 125 15.43 6.69 16.11
N LEU A 126 16.69 6.45 15.73
CA LEU A 126 17.71 7.49 15.59
C LEU A 126 17.46 8.45 14.41
N VAL A 127 16.64 8.04 13.45
CA VAL A 127 16.39 8.76 12.20
C VAL A 127 14.90 8.99 12.04
N ARG A 128 14.52 10.25 11.77
CA ARG A 128 13.15 10.62 11.42
C ARG A 128 12.78 10.05 10.05
N LEU A 129 11.61 9.44 9.97
CA LEU A 129 11.06 8.86 8.76
C LEU A 129 9.83 9.63 8.31
N TYR A 130 9.75 9.90 7.01
CA TYR A 130 8.51 10.33 6.39
C TYR A 130 7.60 9.11 6.24
N GLN A 131 6.42 9.16 6.87
CA GLN A 131 5.41 8.10 6.83
C GLN A 131 5.95 6.71 7.23
N PRO A 132 6.35 6.52 8.51
CA PRO A 132 6.86 5.23 8.97
C PRO A 132 5.80 4.15 8.82
N ASN A 133 6.22 2.95 8.39
CA ASN A 133 5.35 1.79 8.29
C ASN A 133 6.08 0.57 8.84
N VAL A 134 5.42 -0.20 9.71
CA VAL A 134 6.01 -1.40 10.28
C VAL A 134 6.08 -2.49 9.22
N GLU A 135 7.28 -2.99 8.97
CA GLU A 135 7.53 -4.03 7.98
C GLU A 135 8.10 -5.32 8.61
N ILE A 136 7.87 -6.45 7.93
CA ILE A 136 8.54 -7.73 8.23
C ILE A 136 9.74 -7.82 7.31
N MET A 137 10.90 -7.97 7.92
CA MET A 137 12.20 -7.83 7.29
C MET A 137 13.05 -9.06 7.60
N LYS A 138 13.92 -9.44 6.66
CA LYS A 138 14.96 -10.44 6.92
C LYS A 138 16.31 -9.73 7.03
N LEU A 139 17.00 -9.90 8.16
CA LEU A 139 18.27 -9.26 8.47
C LEU A 139 19.44 -10.00 7.82
N TYR A 140 20.35 -9.23 7.24
CA TYR A 140 21.66 -9.63 6.78
C TYR A 140 22.72 -8.73 7.41
N ILE A 141 23.61 -9.34 8.20
CA ILE A 141 24.75 -8.64 8.80
C ILE A 141 25.89 -8.68 7.78
N LEU A 142 26.25 -7.51 7.26
CA LEU A 142 27.33 -7.36 6.30
C LEU A 142 28.70 -7.52 6.96
N ASN A 143 29.75 -7.74 6.17
CA ASN A 143 31.12 -7.97 6.67
C ASN A 143 31.68 -6.79 7.49
N ASN A 144 31.16 -5.58 7.26
CA ASN A 144 31.50 -4.35 7.98
C ASN A 144 30.64 -4.14 9.25
N GLY A 145 29.81 -5.13 9.63
CA GLY A 145 28.89 -5.06 10.77
C GLY A 145 27.58 -4.32 10.51
N THR A 146 27.35 -3.82 9.29
CA THR A 146 26.12 -3.09 8.96
C THR A 146 24.91 -4.04 8.91
N TYR A 147 23.80 -3.62 9.53
CA TYR A 147 22.53 -4.36 9.54
C TYR A 147 21.69 -4.00 8.32
N SER A 148 21.84 -4.79 7.25
CA SER A 148 21.06 -4.64 6.02
C SER A 148 19.82 -5.54 6.04
N VAL A 149 18.71 -5.11 5.42
CA VAL A 149 17.46 -5.88 5.44
C VAL A 149 16.85 -6.07 4.06
N VAL A 150 16.08 -7.15 3.91
CA VAL A 150 15.21 -7.38 2.76
C VAL A 150 13.76 -7.40 3.21
N LEU A 151 12.91 -6.56 2.61
CA LEU A 151 11.48 -6.48 2.92
C LEU A 151 10.76 -7.74 2.44
N LYS A 152 10.14 -8.45 3.37
CA LYS A 152 9.35 -9.67 3.09
C LYS A 152 7.87 -9.37 2.97
N THR A 153 7.39 -8.35 3.68
CA THR A 153 6.05 -7.78 3.50
C THR A 153 5.75 -7.38 2.08
N HIS A 154 6.70 -6.81 1.34
CA HIS A 154 6.50 -6.47 -0.08
C HIS A 154 6.03 -7.70 -0.88
N TRP A 155 6.72 -8.82 -0.74
CA TRP A 155 6.39 -10.09 -1.41
C TRP A 155 5.07 -10.68 -0.92
N ILE A 156 4.80 -10.61 0.39
CA ILE A 156 3.54 -11.06 0.97
C ILE A 156 2.37 -10.24 0.41
N ARG A 157 2.49 -8.90 0.34
CA ARG A 157 1.48 -8.01 -0.23
C ARG A 157 1.20 -8.33 -1.71
N LEU A 158 2.23 -8.63 -2.49
CA LEU A 158 2.07 -9.11 -3.87
C LEU A 158 1.26 -10.41 -3.94
N ILE A 159 1.59 -11.38 -3.07
CA ILE A 159 0.86 -12.64 -2.96
C ILE A 159 -0.61 -12.41 -2.62
N GLN A 160 -0.87 -11.67 -1.56
CA GLN A 160 -2.21 -11.34 -1.12
C GLN A 160 -3.01 -10.59 -2.20
N ARG A 161 -2.40 -9.64 -2.92
CA ARG A 161 -3.07 -8.91 -4.00
C ARG A 161 -3.55 -9.83 -5.11
N HIS A 162 -2.72 -10.78 -5.54
CA HIS A 162 -3.10 -11.74 -6.56
C HIS A 162 -4.18 -12.69 -6.06
N TRP A 163 -4.08 -13.14 -4.81
CA TRP A 163 -5.09 -14.00 -4.20
C TRP A 163 -6.44 -13.30 -4.11
N ARG A 164 -6.47 -12.03 -3.67
CA ARG A 164 -7.69 -11.22 -3.66
C ARG A 164 -8.29 -11.07 -5.05
N LYS A 165 -7.47 -10.78 -6.07
CA LYS A 165 -7.92 -10.67 -7.46
C LYS A 165 -8.50 -11.98 -7.98
N ALA A 166 -7.81 -13.10 -7.77
CA ALA A 166 -8.27 -14.42 -8.17
C ALA A 166 -9.58 -14.80 -7.47
N LEU A 167 -9.66 -14.55 -6.16
CA LEU A 167 -10.87 -14.80 -5.38
C LEU A 167 -12.05 -13.96 -5.88
N GLN A 168 -11.82 -12.70 -6.23
CA GLN A 168 -12.86 -11.83 -6.79
C GLN A 168 -13.38 -12.35 -8.14
N ILE A 169 -12.48 -12.80 -9.02
CA ILE A 169 -12.86 -13.43 -10.29
C ILE A 169 -13.70 -14.68 -10.03
N ARG A 170 -13.29 -15.55 -9.10
CA ARG A 170 -14.05 -16.75 -8.73
C ARG A 170 -15.45 -16.41 -8.21
N LYS A 171 -15.56 -15.44 -7.30
CA LYS A 171 -16.86 -14.97 -6.77
C LYS A 171 -17.78 -14.50 -7.90
N ASN A 172 -17.27 -13.71 -8.83
CA ASN A 172 -18.04 -13.22 -9.98
C ASN A 172 -18.46 -14.37 -10.91
N MET A 173 -17.56 -15.31 -11.19
CA MET A 173 -17.88 -16.50 -11.98
C MET A 173 -18.96 -17.35 -11.32
N MET A 174 -18.86 -17.60 -10.02
CA MET A 174 -19.89 -18.34 -9.27
C MET A 174 -21.24 -17.64 -9.35
N LYS A 175 -21.27 -16.31 -9.13
CA LYS A 175 -22.50 -15.52 -9.27
C LYS A 175 -23.11 -15.64 -10.68
N ASN A 176 -22.27 -15.58 -11.72
CA ASN A 176 -22.72 -15.71 -13.10
C ASN A 176 -23.14 -17.14 -13.46
N GLN A 177 -22.51 -18.17 -12.89
CA GLN A 177 -22.91 -19.57 -13.04
C GLN A 177 -24.26 -19.86 -12.37
N MET A 178 -24.56 -19.17 -11.26
CA MET A 178 -25.85 -19.25 -10.56
C MET A 178 -26.99 -18.49 -11.25
N HIS A 179 -26.69 -17.72 -12.30
CA HIS A 179 -27.71 -16.99 -13.05
C HIS A 179 -28.63 -17.96 -13.81
N VAL A 180 -29.94 -17.67 -13.85
CA VAL A 180 -30.96 -18.54 -14.46
C VAL A 180 -30.62 -18.89 -15.92
N SER A 181 -30.17 -17.91 -16.71
CA SER A 181 -29.76 -18.16 -18.10
C SER A 181 -28.55 -19.10 -18.22
N SER A 182 -27.61 -19.04 -17.27
CA SER A 182 -26.43 -19.92 -17.24
C SER A 182 -26.81 -21.34 -16.84
N LEU A 183 -27.75 -21.50 -15.92
CA LEU A 183 -28.28 -22.81 -15.51
C LEU A 183 -29.04 -23.46 -16.67
N TYR A 184 -29.94 -22.72 -17.32
CA TYR A 184 -30.65 -23.17 -18.51
C TYR A 184 -29.71 -23.57 -19.66
N TYR A 185 -28.67 -22.76 -19.92
CA TYR A 185 -27.66 -23.10 -20.91
C TYR A 185 -26.93 -24.40 -20.57
N ARG A 186 -26.62 -24.62 -19.27
CA ARG A 186 -25.98 -25.85 -18.79
C ARG A 186 -26.90 -27.07 -18.93
N GLU A 187 -28.20 -26.92 -18.71
CA GLU A 187 -29.18 -28.01 -18.88
C GLU A 187 -29.24 -28.49 -20.34
N ILE A 188 -29.23 -27.57 -21.30
CA ILE A 188 -29.32 -27.92 -22.73
C ILE A 188 -27.99 -28.47 -23.27
N ARG A 189 -26.87 -27.87 -22.86
CA ARG A 189 -25.55 -28.10 -23.51
C ARG A 189 -24.55 -28.86 -22.65
N GLY A 190 -24.91 -29.21 -21.41
CA GLY A 190 -24.06 -29.94 -20.47
C GLY A 190 -22.86 -29.15 -19.91
N LYS A 191 -22.72 -27.87 -20.24
CA LYS A 191 -21.60 -27.00 -19.82
C LYS A 191 -22.05 -25.56 -19.61
N PHE A 192 -21.31 -24.79 -18.82
CA PHE A 192 -21.61 -23.37 -18.66
C PHE A 192 -21.28 -22.58 -19.93
N PRO A 193 -21.86 -21.37 -20.09
CA PRO A 193 -21.50 -20.45 -21.16
C PRO A 193 -20.00 -20.19 -21.28
N ARG A 194 -19.53 -19.77 -22.46
CA ARG A 194 -18.11 -19.46 -22.71
C ARG A 194 -17.61 -18.43 -21.68
N GLY A 195 -16.40 -18.64 -21.16
CA GLY A 195 -15.80 -17.78 -20.13
C GLY A 195 -16.17 -18.15 -18.69
N LEU A 196 -17.15 -19.05 -18.46
CA LEU A 196 -17.54 -19.50 -17.11
C LEU A 196 -17.04 -20.91 -16.77
N ASN A 197 -16.47 -21.66 -17.73
CA ASN A 197 -15.99 -23.02 -17.50
C ASN A 197 -14.59 -23.08 -16.87
N ASN A 198 -13.75 -22.08 -17.10
CA ASN A 198 -12.34 -22.11 -16.68
C ASN A 198 -12.14 -21.26 -15.43
N MET A 199 -12.17 -21.89 -14.25
CA MET A 199 -11.93 -21.18 -13.00
C MET A 199 -10.43 -20.90 -12.83
N PRO A 200 -10.02 -19.66 -12.45
CA PRO A 200 -8.61 -19.40 -12.21
C PRO A 200 -8.11 -20.28 -11.07
N MET A 201 -7.05 -21.05 -11.29
CA MET A 201 -6.41 -21.89 -10.27
C MET A 201 -5.32 -21.10 -9.52
N LEU A 202 -4.85 -21.61 -8.39
CA LEU A 202 -3.71 -21.02 -7.67
C LEU A 202 -2.40 -21.16 -8.47
N SER A 203 -2.29 -22.21 -9.29
CA SER A 203 -1.15 -22.46 -10.17
C SER A 203 -1.06 -21.41 -11.28
N GLY A 204 0.14 -20.88 -11.51
CA GLY A 204 0.39 -19.87 -12.55
C GLY A 204 0.04 -18.44 -12.16
N LEU A 205 -0.55 -18.23 -10.98
CA LEU A 205 -0.95 -16.90 -10.50
C LEU A 205 0.24 -15.95 -10.29
N MET A 206 1.42 -16.51 -10.02
CA MET A 206 2.69 -15.80 -9.92
C MET A 206 3.59 -15.95 -11.14
N GLY A 207 3.10 -16.55 -12.23
CA GLY A 207 3.89 -16.80 -13.43
C GLY A 207 4.48 -15.53 -14.03
N GLN A 208 3.83 -14.38 -13.86
CA GLN A 208 4.34 -13.08 -14.32
C GLN A 208 5.61 -12.61 -13.59
N TYR A 209 5.89 -13.13 -12.39
CA TYR A 209 7.08 -12.79 -11.60
C TYR A 209 8.20 -13.82 -11.74
N ALA A 210 7.94 -14.95 -12.41
CA ALA A 210 8.97 -15.89 -12.76
C ALA A 210 9.85 -15.24 -13.85
N ILE A 211 11.05 -14.81 -13.46
CA ILE A 211 12.00 -14.17 -14.36
C ILE A 211 12.18 -15.05 -15.61
N CYS A 212 11.92 -14.44 -16.77
CA CYS A 212 12.22 -15.00 -18.08
C CYS A 212 13.75 -15.14 -18.19
N LYS A 213 14.30 -16.31 -17.83
CA LYS A 213 15.67 -16.70 -18.22
C LYS A 213 15.69 -16.92 -19.74
N LYS A 214 15.62 -15.86 -20.52
CA LYS A 214 15.95 -15.92 -21.95
C LYS A 214 17.47 -15.88 -22.10
N SER A 215 18.05 -17.07 -22.17
CA SER A 215 19.26 -17.46 -22.91
C SER A 215 20.20 -16.33 -23.35
N SER A 216 21.21 -16.02 -22.55
CA SER A 216 22.46 -15.46 -23.04
C SER A 216 23.34 -16.61 -23.58
N ASN A 217 23.03 -17.08 -24.79
CA ASN A 217 24.01 -17.82 -25.61
C ASN A 217 24.80 -16.78 -26.40
N ILE A 218 25.82 -16.19 -25.77
CA ILE A 218 26.88 -15.51 -26.50
C ILE A 218 27.88 -16.61 -26.86
N ARG A 219 27.86 -17.02 -28.14
CA ARG A 219 28.94 -17.80 -28.74
C ARG A 219 30.17 -16.90 -28.74
N ILE A 220 31.22 -17.36 -28.07
CA ILE A 220 32.58 -16.88 -28.30
C ILE A 220 33.14 -17.83 -29.35
N ASP A 221 33.23 -17.34 -30.59
CA ASP A 221 34.17 -17.85 -31.59
C ASP A 221 35.38 -16.91 -31.60
#